data_AF-A0A535RR53-F1
#
_entry.id   AF-A0A535RR53-F1
#
_cell.length_a   1.000
_cell.length_b   1.000
_cell.length_c   1.000
_cell.angle_alpha   90.00
_cell.angle_beta   90.00
_cell.angle_gamma   90.00
#
_symmetry.space_group_name_H-M   'P 1'
#
loop_
_entity.id
_entity.type
_entity.pdbx_description
1 polymer ?
#
loop_
_entity_poly.entity_id
_entity_poly.type
_entity_poly.pdbx_seq_one_letter_code
_entity_poly.pdbx_strand_id
1 'polypeptide(L)' 'MNSFFTGLIRAFFLRCPNCGKGKLFRRGYTMYEKCPACGWRFERESGYWTGAIALNLVVTELLIAIVVVPLATWLAL' A
#
# COMPACT_ATOMS: atom_id res chain seq x y z
N MET A 1 -18.38 -6.33 -14.72
CA MET A 1 -17.68 -5.98 -13.45
C MET A 1 -16.20 -5.91 -13.75
N ASN A 2 -15.63 -4.70 -13.86
CA ASN A 2 -14.28 -4.51 -14.41
C ASN A 2 -13.22 -5.21 -13.53
N SER A 3 -12.20 -5.77 -14.16
CA SER A 3 -11.06 -6.44 -13.50
C SER A 3 -10.43 -5.58 -12.39
N PHE A 4 -10.45 -4.26 -12.56
CA PHE A 4 -10.03 -3.27 -11.57
C PHE A 4 -10.76 -3.42 -10.21
N PHE A 5 -12.09 -3.41 -10.21
CA PHE A 5 -12.88 -3.49 -8.97
C PHE A 5 -12.68 -4.82 -8.26
N THR A 6 -12.57 -5.91 -9.03
CA THR A 6 -12.26 -7.24 -8.49
C THR A 6 -10.90 -7.24 -7.78
N GLY A 7 -9.90 -6.58 -8.36
CA GLY A 7 -8.59 -6.39 -7.72
C GLY A 7 -8.68 -5.63 -6.41
N LEU A 8 -9.41 -4.50 -6.39
CA LEU A 8 -9.60 -3.68 -5.19
C LEU A 8 -10.30 -4.45 -4.06
N ILE A 9 -11.37 -5.18 -4.38
CA ILE A 9 -12.09 -6.00 -3.39
C ILE A 9 -11.17 -7.07 -2.80
N ARG A 10 -10.39 -7.76 -3.64
CA ARG A 10 -9.43 -8.76 -3.16
C ARG A 10 -8.36 -8.14 -2.27
N ALA A 11 -7.85 -6.96 -2.63
CA ALA A 11 -6.87 -6.23 -1.83
C ALA A 11 -7.46 -5.81 -0.47
N PHE A 12 -8.68 -5.26 -0.46
CA PHE A 12 -9.37 -4.86 0.75
C PHE A 12 -9.57 -6.02 1.74
N PHE A 13 -9.95 -7.20 1.24
CA PHE A 13 -10.09 -8.41 2.05
C PHE A 13 -8.77 -9.18 2.28
N LEU A 14 -7.62 -8.62 1.88
CA LEU A 14 -6.30 -9.23 1.98
C LEU A 14 -6.27 -10.66 1.42
N ARG A 15 -6.85 -10.83 0.23
CA ARG A 15 -6.90 -12.08 -0.53
C ARG A 15 -5.85 -12.10 -1.62
N CYS A 16 -5.47 -13.30 -2.03
CA CYS A 16 -4.54 -13.51 -3.14
C CYS A 16 -5.02 -12.77 -4.41
N PRO A 17 -4.21 -11.88 -5.01
CA PRO A 17 -4.61 -11.12 -6.20
C PRO A 17 -4.84 -12.03 -7.40
N ASN A 18 -4.10 -13.15 -7.50
CA ASN A 18 -4.23 -14.13 -8.57
C ASN A 18 -5.54 -14.94 -8.46
N CYS A 19 -5.73 -15.70 -7.38
CA CYS A 19 -6.87 -16.62 -7.25
C CYS A 19 -8.06 -16.12 -6.41
N GLY A 20 -7.91 -15.06 -5.61
CA GLY A 20 -8.96 -14.49 -4.74
C GLY A 20 -9.34 -15.32 -3.50
N LYS A 21 -8.85 -16.56 -3.36
CA LYS A 21 -9.28 -17.49 -2.28
C LYS A 21 -8.36 -17.47 -1.05
N GLY A 22 -7.05 -17.56 -1.26
CA GLY A 22 -6.06 -17.62 -0.16
C GLY A 22 -5.92 -16.29 0.58
N LYS A 23 -5.66 -16.34 1.89
CA LYS A 23 -5.31 -15.16 2.70
C LYS A 23 -3.87 -14.75 2.43
N LEU A 24 -3.60 -13.45 2.45
CA LEU A 24 -2.26 -12.90 2.29
C LEU A 24 -1.42 -13.07 3.57
N PHE A 25 -2.03 -12.80 4.72
CA PHE A 25 -1.39 -12.87 6.04
C PHE A 25 -1.84 -14.09 6.85
N ARG A 26 -0.89 -14.72 7.55
CA ARG A 26 -1.15 -15.83 8.48
C ARG A 26 -1.54 -15.31 9.86
N ARG A 27 -0.80 -14.33 10.39
CA ARG A 27 -1.01 -13.72 11.71
C ARG A 27 -0.37 -12.33 11.75
N GLY A 28 -1.10 -11.31 12.21
CA GLY A 28 -0.60 -9.94 12.25
C GLY A 28 0.02 -9.52 10.91
N TYR A 29 1.30 -9.14 10.94
CA TYR A 29 2.07 -8.70 9.76
C TYR A 29 2.90 -9.82 9.08
N THR A 30 2.75 -11.08 9.53
CA THR A 30 3.43 -12.23 8.93
C THR A 30 2.68 -12.70 7.68
N MET A 31 3.27 -12.46 6.51
CA MET A 31 2.73 -12.89 5.21
C MET A 31 3.12 -14.33 4.92
N TYR A 32 2.26 -15.07 4.20
CA TYR A 32 2.69 -16.33 3.61
C TYR A 32 3.73 -16.08 2.51
N GLU A 33 4.66 -17.02 2.29
CA GLU A 33 5.54 -16.97 1.11
C GLU A 33 4.83 -17.42 -0.16
N LYS A 34 3.86 -18.33 -0.03
CA LYS A 34 3.04 -18.84 -1.13
C LYS A 34 1.58 -18.85 -0.72
N CYS A 35 0.69 -18.55 -1.67
CA CYS A 35 -0.75 -18.63 -1.46
C CYS A 35 -1.15 -20.06 -1.06
N PRO A 36 -1.86 -20.28 0.06
CA PRO A 36 -2.24 -21.62 0.52
C PRO A 36 -3.28 -22.31 -0.38
N ALA A 37 -3.91 -21.58 -1.30
CA ALA A 37 -4.94 -22.11 -2.20
C ALA A 37 -4.44 -22.41 -3.61
N CYS A 38 -3.50 -21.63 -4.16
CA CYS A 38 -3.03 -21.78 -5.54
C CYS A 38 -1.50 -21.84 -5.70
N GLY A 39 -0.73 -21.75 -4.61
CA GLY A 39 0.73 -21.83 -4.66
C GLY A 39 1.47 -20.60 -5.19
N TRP A 40 0.76 -19.53 -5.55
CA TRP A 40 1.37 -18.27 -6.02
C TRP A 40 2.40 -17.74 -5.03
N ARG A 41 3.64 -17.50 -5.46
CA ARG A 41 4.71 -16.96 -4.61
C ARG A 41 4.54 -15.46 -4.41
N PHE A 42 4.43 -15.04 -3.16
CA PHE A 42 4.45 -13.63 -2.78
C PHE A 42 5.91 -13.21 -2.59
N GLU A 43 6.40 -12.37 -3.49
CA GLU A 43 7.73 -11.78 -3.35
C GLU A 43 7.58 -10.49 -2.53
N ARG A 44 8.31 -10.38 -1.42
CA ARG A 44 8.43 -9.11 -0.71
C ARG A 44 9.52 -8.32 -1.41
N GLU A 45 9.23 -7.08 -1.78
CA GLU A 45 10.30 -6.21 -2.25
C GLU A 45 11.38 -6.14 -1.16
N SER A 46 12.63 -6.38 -1.56
CA SER A 46 13.75 -5.97 -0.71
C SER A 46 13.63 -4.46 -0.56
N GLY A 47 13.74 -3.94 0.66
CA GLY A 47 13.44 -2.53 1.00
C GLY A 47 14.33 -1.48 0.34
N TYR A 48 14.88 -1.74 -0.83
CA TYR A 48 15.61 -0.83 -1.71
C TYR A 48 14.90 0.52 -1.85
N TRP A 49 13.56 0.52 -1.97
CA TRP A 49 12.77 1.74 -2.08
C TRP A 49 12.36 2.35 -0.73
N THR A 50 12.51 1.64 0.39
CA THR A 50 12.04 2.12 1.69
C THR A 50 12.69 3.44 2.09
N GLY A 51 13.99 3.62 1.82
CA GLY A 51 14.69 4.88 2.08
C GLY A 51 14.23 6.02 1.17
N ALA A 52 14.04 5.76 -0.12
CA ALA A 52 13.56 6.74 -1.07
C ALA A 52 12.12 7.18 -0.75
N ILE A 53 11.25 6.25 -0.37
CA ILE A 53 9.88 6.52 0.07
C ILE A 53 9.89 7.37 1.34
N ALA A 54 10.73 7.04 2.32
CA ALA A 54 10.83 7.81 3.55
C ALA A 54 11.29 9.26 3.29
N LEU A 55 12.32 9.46 2.47
CA LEU A 55 12.77 10.80 2.10
C LEU A 55 11.68 11.58 1.34
N ASN A 56 11.03 10.94 0.36
CA ASN A 56 9.95 11.57 -0.38
C ASN A 56 8.81 12.00 0.54
N LEU A 57 8.41 11.13 1.48
CA LEU A 57 7.35 11.41 2.44
C LEU A 57 7.71 12.61 3.32
N VAL A 58 8.89 12.60 3.95
CA VAL A 58 9.34 13.69 4.83
C VAL A 58 9.41 15.02 4.09
N VAL A 59 10.02 15.05 2.90
CA VAL A 59 10.15 16.29 2.13
C VAL A 59 8.78 16.81 1.71
N THR A 60 7.90 15.92 1.22
CA THR A 60 6.57 16.31 0.77
C THR A 60 5.71 16.82 1.93
N GLU A 61 5.70 16.14 3.06
CA GLU A 61 4.93 16.54 4.24
C GLU A 61 5.44 17.88 4.82
N LEU A 62 6.76 18.09 4.88
CA LEU A 62 7.33 19.37 5.32
C LEU A 62 6.95 20.51 4.39
N LEU A 63 6.98 20.30 3.07
CA LEU A 63 6.55 21.31 2.10
C LEU A 63 5.05 21.64 2.26
N ILE A 64 4.21 20.64 2.47
CA ILE A 64 2.78 20.87 2.74
C ILE A 64 2.60 21.68 4.03
N ALA A 65 3.28 21.30 5.11
CA ALA A 65 3.14 21.95 6.41
C ALA A 65 3.63 23.40 6.43
N ILE A 66 4.74 23.69 5.74
CA ILE A 66 5.39 25.02 5.78
C ILE A 66 4.84 25.95 4.70
N VAL A 67 4.42 25.43 3.54
CA VAL A 67 4.00 26.27 2.39
C VAL A 67 2.50 26.19 2.17
N VAL A 68 1.97 24.99 1.95
CA VAL A 68 0.57 24.82 1.52
C VAL A 68 -0.40 25.21 2.62
N VAL A 69 -0.16 24.77 3.86
CA VAL A 69 -1.06 25.05 4.98
C VAL A 69 -1.12 26.56 5.30
N PRO A 70 -0.01 27.29 5.48
CA PRO A 70 -0.07 28.73 5.76
C PRO A 70 -0.62 29.55 4.61
N LEU A 71 -0.32 29.17 3.36
CA LEU A 71 -0.89 29.84 2.20
C LEU A 71 -2.40 29.64 2.13
N ALA A 72 -2.88 28.40 2.34
CA ALA A 72 -4.29 28.10 2.32
C ALA A 72 -5.05 28.80 3.46
N THR A 73 -4.48 28.86 4.66
CA THR A 73 -5.09 29.58 5.79
C THR A 73 -5.10 31.09 5.56
N TRP A 74 -4.04 31.66 4.99
CA TRP A 74 -3.99 33.08 4.62
C TRP A 74 -5.03 33.45 3.55
N LEU A 75 -5.24 32.59 2.55
CA LEU A 75 -6.22 32.83 1.49
C LEU A 75 -7.67 32.61 1.93
N ALA A 76 -7.90 31.81 2.98
CA ALA A 76 -9.23 31.52 3.50
C ALA A 76 -9.71 32.53 4.56
N LEU A 77 -8.82 33.38 5.06
CA LEU A 77 -9.10 34.49 5.98
C LEU A 77 -9.25 35.82 5.20
#